data_AF-A0A1G6MD46-F1
#
_entry.id   AF-A0A1G6MD46-F1
#
_cell.length_a   1.000
_cell.length_b   1.000
_cell.length_c   1.000
_cell.angle_alpha   90.00
_cell.angle_beta   90.00
_cell.angle_gamma   90.00
#
_symmetry.space_group_name_H-M   'P 1'
#
loop_
_entity.id
_entity.type
_entity.pdbx_description
1 polymer ?
#
loop_
_entity_poly.entity_id
_entity_poly.type
_entity_poly.pdbx_seq_one_letter_code
_entity_poly.pdbx_strand_id
1 'polypeptide(L)'
;MSKKILILVVISTLLLSCDGDRIYEDFVSVSQQSWAETDSLRFDMKGLDLQEKKTLLAIRYNENYNFSNCYIRIISKDSTGLILENKLLNIPLFDSKTGEPLGKGYGSTFTKYDTLPFSLKSTTESLTLLQYMRVETLPGIEAAGIKVLQ
;
A
#
# COMPACT_ATOMS: atom_id res chain seq x y z
N MET A 1 14.53 -47.12 11.63
CA MET A 1 14.47 -46.11 10.54
C MET A 1 13.20 -45.23 10.57
N SER A 2 12.41 -45.20 11.66
CA SER A 2 11.09 -44.55 11.68
C SER A 2 11.05 -43.10 12.22
N LYS A 3 11.90 -42.74 13.19
CA LYS A 3 11.86 -41.40 13.82
C LYS A 3 12.36 -40.26 12.91
N LYS A 4 13.37 -40.51 12.07
CA LYS A 4 13.90 -39.50 11.13
C LYS A 4 12.91 -39.15 10.01
N ILE A 5 12.14 -40.14 9.54
CA ILE A 5 11.10 -39.95 8.52
C ILE A 5 9.92 -39.17 9.10
N LEU A 6 9.52 -39.45 10.35
CA LEU A 6 8.45 -38.71 11.03
C LEU A 6 8.79 -37.22 11.21
N ILE A 7 10.04 -36.91 11.55
CA ILE A 7 10.52 -35.52 11.68
C ILE A 7 10.52 -34.80 10.32
N LEU A 8 10.91 -35.50 9.24
CA LEU A 8 10.91 -34.93 7.90
C LEU A 8 9.50 -34.59 7.40
N VAL A 9 8.52 -35.44 7.72
CA VAL A 9 7.10 -35.21 7.37
C VAL A 9 6.50 -34.04 8.16
N VAL A 10 6.80 -33.93 9.46
CA VAL A 10 6.34 -32.81 10.31
C VAL A 10 6.95 -31.47 9.88
N ILE A 11 8.22 -31.46 9.46
CA ILE A 11 8.88 -30.27 8.93
C ILE A 11 8.28 -29.86 7.56
N SER A 12 7.89 -30.83 6.73
CA SER A 12 7.26 -30.55 5.44
C SER A 12 5.86 -29.92 5.57
N THR A 13 5.12 -30.22 6.64
CA THR A 13 3.78 -29.62 6.87
C THR A 13 3.83 -28.18 7.40
N LEU A 14 4.98 -27.73 7.92
CA LEU A 14 5.16 -26.35 8.42
C LEU A 14 5.45 -25.34 7.30
N LEU A 15 5.67 -25.79 6.06
CA LEU A 15 5.91 -24.93 4.90
C LEU A 15 4.64 -24.54 4.14
N LEU A 16 3.46 -24.96 4.60
CA LEU A 16 2.18 -24.42 4.13
C LEU A 16 1.93 -23.05 4.79
N SER A 17 2.86 -22.10 4.60
CA SER A 17 2.61 -20.70 4.92
C SER A 17 1.68 -20.15 3.84
N CYS A 18 0.44 -19.91 4.24
CA CYS A 18 -0.61 -19.39 3.38
C CYS A 18 -0.33 -17.90 3.08
N ASP A 19 0.26 -17.59 1.92
CA ASP A 19 0.19 -16.24 1.30
C ASP A 19 -1.18 -16.08 0.59
N GLY A 20 -2.25 -16.49 1.27
CA GLY A 20 -3.57 -16.73 0.68
C GLY A 20 -4.61 -15.79 1.24
N ASP A 21 -4.70 -14.60 0.65
CA ASP A 21 -5.90 -13.75 0.56
C ASP A 21 -5.53 -12.44 -0.17
N ARG A 22 -4.85 -12.54 -1.33
CA ARG A 22 -4.43 -11.39 -2.15
C ARG A 22 -4.98 -11.55 -3.55
N ILE A 23 -5.89 -10.67 -3.94
CA ILE A 23 -6.46 -10.61 -5.30
C ILE A 23 -5.61 -9.69 -6.17
N TYR A 24 -5.10 -8.60 -5.59
CA TYR A 24 -4.30 -7.61 -6.30
C TYR A 24 -3.27 -6.99 -5.36
N GLU A 25 -2.07 -6.75 -5.86
CA GLU A 25 -1.08 -5.91 -5.19
C GLU A 25 -0.15 -5.32 -6.25
N ASP A 26 -0.05 -4.00 -6.26
CA ASP A 26 0.85 -3.29 -7.15
C ASP A 26 1.49 -2.09 -6.44
N PHE A 27 2.69 -1.74 -6.87
CA PHE A 27 3.47 -0.61 -6.37
C PHE A 27 3.96 0.25 -7.52
N VAL A 28 3.67 1.54 -7.46
CA VAL A 28 4.21 2.53 -8.38
C VAL A 28 5.36 3.25 -7.68
N SER A 29 6.55 3.15 -8.27
CA SER A 29 7.74 3.83 -7.78
C SER A 29 7.66 5.35 -8.02
N VAL A 30 8.18 6.10 -7.06
CA VAL A 30 8.37 7.55 -7.16
C VAL A 30 9.76 7.82 -7.71
N SER A 31 9.86 8.63 -8.76
CA SER A 31 11.15 9.00 -9.35
C SER A 31 12.04 9.72 -8.35
N GLN A 32 13.33 9.36 -8.32
CA GLN A 32 14.34 9.97 -7.45
C GLN A 32 13.98 9.96 -5.95
N GLN A 33 13.03 9.12 -5.53
CA GLN A 33 12.52 9.05 -4.16
C GLN A 33 12.00 10.40 -3.62
N SER A 34 11.48 11.23 -4.53
CA SER A 34 10.96 12.56 -4.21
C SER A 34 9.67 12.79 -4.97
N TRP A 35 8.55 12.81 -4.25
CA TRP A 35 7.22 12.84 -4.86
C TRP A 35 6.77 14.28 -5.08
N ALA A 36 6.79 14.74 -6.34
CA ALA A 36 6.30 16.08 -6.66
C ALA A 36 4.77 16.18 -6.50
N GLU A 37 4.26 17.35 -6.10
CA GLU A 37 2.81 17.60 -5.99
C GLU A 37 2.06 17.45 -7.32
N THR A 38 2.76 17.64 -8.43
CA THR A 38 2.23 17.47 -9.79
C THR A 38 2.20 16.01 -10.24
N ASP A 39 2.92 15.12 -9.56
CA ASP A 39 3.07 13.72 -9.96
C ASP A 39 1.93 12.87 -9.41
N SER A 40 1.27 12.14 -10.29
CA SER A 40 0.18 11.23 -9.94
C SER A 40 0.62 9.78 -10.07
N LEU A 41 0.40 8.97 -9.04
CA LEU A 41 0.62 7.52 -9.09
C LEU A 41 -0.70 6.84 -9.46
N ARG A 42 -0.69 6.02 -10.52
CA ARG A 42 -1.93 5.44 -11.09
C ARG A 42 -1.89 3.92 -11.02
N PHE A 43 -3.02 3.33 -10.67
CA PHE A 43 -3.21 1.90 -10.57
C PHE A 43 -4.36 1.48 -11.48
N ASP A 44 -4.14 0.42 -12.27
CA ASP A 44 -5.15 -0.19 -13.12
C ASP A 44 -5.95 -1.21 -12.29
N MET A 45 -7.24 -0.96 -12.14
CA MET A 45 -8.14 -1.80 -11.36
C MET A 45 -9.14 -2.55 -12.25
N LYS A 46 -8.95 -2.52 -13.57
CA LYS A 46 -9.89 -3.14 -14.53
C LYS A 46 -10.02 -4.63 -14.29
N GLY A 47 -11.27 -5.08 -14.26
CA GLY A 47 -11.62 -6.50 -14.13
C GLY A 47 -11.36 -7.11 -12.74
N LEU A 48 -10.97 -6.30 -11.75
CA LEU A 48 -10.84 -6.78 -10.37
C LEU A 48 -12.22 -6.88 -9.71
N ASP A 49 -12.44 -7.97 -8.97
CA ASP A 49 -13.57 -8.07 -8.06
C ASP A 49 -13.28 -7.27 -6.78
N LEU A 50 -13.99 -6.16 -6.61
CA LEU A 50 -13.84 -5.27 -5.47
C LEU A 50 -15.02 -5.35 -4.49
N GLN A 51 -16.05 -6.15 -4.81
CA GLN A 51 -17.26 -6.21 -3.99
C GLN A 51 -16.94 -6.82 -2.62
N GLU A 52 -17.25 -6.07 -1.55
CA GLU A 52 -17.01 -6.48 -0.16
C GLU A 52 -15.53 -6.77 0.16
N LYS A 53 -14.60 -6.34 -0.71
CA LYS A 53 -13.16 -6.56 -0.52
C LYS A 53 -12.52 -5.46 0.30
N LYS A 54 -11.56 -5.86 1.13
CA LYS A 54 -10.74 -4.94 1.91
C LYS A 54 -9.58 -4.43 1.05
N THR A 55 -9.50 -3.11 0.87
CA THR A 55 -8.38 -2.47 0.17
C THR A 55 -7.44 -1.80 1.17
N LEU A 56 -6.15 -1.96 0.95
CA LEU A 56 -5.06 -1.35 1.71
C LEU A 56 -4.29 -0.39 0.81
N LEU A 57 -3.95 0.77 1.35
CA LEU A 57 -2.93 1.67 0.81
C LEU A 57 -1.59 1.28 1.44
N ALA A 58 -0.53 1.23 0.64
CA ALA A 58 0.84 1.07 1.09
C ALA A 58 1.65 2.31 0.78
N ILE A 59 2.48 2.77 1.72
CA ILE A 59 3.50 3.80 1.48
C ILE A 59 4.85 3.19 1.82
N ARG A 60 5.77 3.20 0.84
CA ARG A 60 7.18 2.87 1.05
C ARG A 60 7.98 4.15 1.17
N TYR A 61 8.69 4.28 2.26
CA TYR A 61 9.44 5.48 2.60
C TYR A 61 10.74 5.12 3.32
N ASN A 62 11.64 6.09 3.40
CA ASN A 62 12.90 5.95 4.11
C ASN A 62 13.16 7.10 5.09
N GLU A 63 14.30 7.03 5.76
CA GLU A 63 14.72 7.98 6.80
C GLU A 63 14.84 9.43 6.34
N ASN A 64 14.89 9.71 5.02
CA ASN A 64 14.88 11.09 4.50
C ASN A 64 13.48 11.73 4.55
N TYR A 65 12.43 10.98 4.90
CA TYR A 65 11.09 11.49 5.07
C TYR A 65 10.95 12.26 6.39
N ASN A 66 10.69 13.56 6.31
CA ASN A 66 10.81 14.46 7.47
C ASN A 66 9.50 14.70 8.26
N PHE A 67 8.40 14.02 7.92
CA PHE A 67 7.10 14.24 8.57
C PHE A 67 6.65 13.01 9.37
N SER A 68 5.77 13.19 10.35
CA SER A 68 5.22 12.05 11.11
C SER A 68 4.13 11.29 10.36
N ASN A 69 3.43 11.97 9.46
CA ASN A 69 2.31 11.43 8.70
C ASN A 69 2.32 11.93 7.25
N CYS A 70 1.71 11.16 6.35
CA CYS A 70 1.58 11.49 4.95
C CYS A 70 0.10 11.66 4.56
N TYR A 71 -0.24 12.85 4.07
CA TYR A 71 -1.54 13.15 3.50
C TYR A 71 -1.59 12.75 2.03
N ILE A 72 -2.44 11.79 1.71
CA ILE A 72 -2.61 11.25 0.36
C ILE A 72 -4.04 11.47 -0.11
N ARG A 73 -4.20 12.12 -1.26
CA ARG A 73 -5.49 12.17 -1.95
C ARG A 73 -5.64 10.94 -2.83
N ILE A 74 -6.74 10.21 -2.64
CA ILE A 74 -7.15 9.06 -3.46
C ILE A 74 -8.35 9.46 -4.29
N ILE A 75 -8.26 9.23 -5.60
CA ILE A 75 -9.34 9.43 -6.56
C ILE A 75 -9.60 8.10 -7.25
N SER A 76 -10.83 7.61 -7.19
CA SER A 76 -11.26 6.43 -7.94
C SER A 76 -12.16 6.83 -9.11
N LYS A 77 -12.03 6.12 -10.23
CA LYS A 77 -12.83 6.37 -11.44
C LYS A 77 -13.35 5.09 -12.06
N ASP A 78 -14.49 5.18 -12.73
CA ASP A 78 -15.01 4.11 -13.59
C ASP A 78 -14.42 4.15 -15.01
N SER A 79 -14.91 3.27 -15.88
CA SER A 79 -14.50 3.14 -17.29
C SER A 79 -14.76 4.39 -18.14
N THR A 80 -15.72 5.22 -17.76
CA THR A 80 -16.06 6.47 -18.45
C THR A 80 -15.20 7.63 -17.97
N GLY A 81 -14.44 7.44 -16.89
CA GLY A 81 -13.66 8.47 -16.21
C GLY A 81 -14.45 9.25 -15.16
N LEU A 82 -15.70 8.85 -14.86
CA LEU A 82 -16.49 9.45 -13.78
C LEU A 82 -15.80 9.22 -12.44
N ILE A 83 -15.65 10.28 -11.65
CA ILE A 83 -15.09 10.18 -10.30
C ILE A 83 -16.11 9.53 -9.38
N LEU A 84 -15.76 8.36 -8.85
CA LEU A 84 -16.59 7.60 -7.92
C LEU A 84 -16.34 8.02 -6.47
N GLU A 85 -15.07 8.21 -6.11
CA GLU A 85 -14.61 8.70 -4.80
C GLU A 85 -13.45 9.70 -4.97
N ASN A 86 -13.38 10.68 -4.08
CA ASN A 86 -12.24 11.60 -3.95
C ASN A 86 -12.04 11.92 -2.46
N LYS A 87 -11.07 11.26 -1.82
CA LYS A 87 -10.86 11.32 -0.37
C LYS A 87 -9.44 11.76 -0.06
N LEU A 88 -9.27 12.53 1.01
CA LEU A 88 -7.97 12.83 1.60
C LEU A 88 -7.77 11.92 2.80
N LEU A 89 -6.68 11.15 2.79
CA LEU A 89 -6.32 10.23 3.86
C LEU A 89 -5.12 10.76 4.62
N ASN A 90 -5.11 10.55 5.92
CA ASN A 90 -3.97 10.80 6.79
C ASN A 90 -3.33 9.46 7.15
N ILE A 91 -2.09 9.22 6.71
CA ILE A 91 -1.37 7.97 6.93
C ILE A 91 -0.21 8.21 7.89
N PRO A 92 -0.31 7.79 9.16
CA PRO A 92 0.82 7.85 10.08
C PRO A 92 1.97 6.95 9.58
N LEU A 93 3.16 7.53 9.43
CA LEU A 93 4.38 6.82 9.05
C LEU A 93 5.36 6.68 10.23
N PHE A 94 5.21 7.50 11.26
CA PHE A 94 6.00 7.42 12.48
C PHE A 94 5.10 7.40 13.71
N ASP A 95 5.53 6.68 14.76
CA ASP A 95 4.84 6.69 16.04
C ASP A 95 4.89 8.10 16.65
N SER A 96 3.74 8.59 17.13
CA SER A 96 3.61 9.97 17.61
C SER A 96 4.30 10.23 18.96
N LYS A 97 4.72 9.18 19.67
CA LYS A 97 5.39 9.28 20.97
C LYS A 97 6.88 8.98 20.88
N THR A 98 7.25 7.91 20.17
CA THR A 98 8.65 7.46 20.08
C THR A 98 9.38 8.02 18.87
N GLY A 99 8.64 8.41 17.82
CA GLY A 99 9.24 8.78 16.54
C GLY A 99 9.81 7.58 15.77
N GLU A 100 9.50 6.35 16.18
CA GLU A 100 9.94 5.16 15.46
C GLU A 100 9.16 5.00 14.15
N PRO A 101 9.80 4.55 13.05
CA PRO A 101 9.12 4.31 11.78
C PRO A 101 8.13 3.15 11.91
N LEU A 102 6.92 3.34 11.37
CA LEU A 102 5.85 2.35 11.35
C LEU A 102 5.88 1.52 10.07
N GLY A 103 5.78 0.20 10.19
CA GLY A 103 5.68 -0.70 9.05
C GLY A 103 6.72 -1.81 9.11
N LYS A 104 6.95 -2.47 7.98
CA LYS A 104 7.95 -3.53 7.84
C LYS A 104 8.97 -3.16 6.78
N GLY A 105 10.22 -3.56 6.97
CA GLY A 105 11.28 -3.21 6.03
C GLY A 105 12.64 -3.71 6.50
N TYR A 106 13.68 -3.31 5.76
CA TYR A 106 15.06 -3.67 6.02
C TYR A 106 15.96 -2.46 5.78
N GLY A 107 16.95 -2.26 6.64
CA GLY A 107 17.80 -1.07 6.61
C GLY A 107 16.99 0.19 6.89
N SER A 108 17.16 1.20 6.05
CA SER A 108 16.51 2.51 6.17
C SER A 108 15.18 2.62 5.42
N THR A 109 14.70 1.53 4.80
CA THR A 109 13.44 1.51 4.02
C THR A 109 12.34 0.78 4.79
N PHE A 110 11.16 1.38 4.84
CA PHE A 110 9.97 0.89 5.53
C PHE A 110 8.76 0.90 4.60
N THR A 111 7.90 -0.11 4.68
CA THR A 111 6.61 -0.16 3.99
C THR A 111 5.49 -0.26 5.02
N LYS A 112 4.64 0.78 5.06
CA LYS A 112 3.47 0.84 5.92
C LYS A 112 2.22 0.56 5.10
N TYR A 113 1.47 -0.47 5.47
CA TYR A 113 0.11 -0.70 4.97
C TYR A 113 -0.90 -0.05 5.91
N ASP A 114 -1.92 0.58 5.35
CA ASP A 114 -3.07 1.09 6.07
C ASP A 114 -4.37 0.75 5.35
N THR A 115 -5.43 0.50 6.10
CA THR A 115 -6.73 0.11 5.53
C THR A 115 -7.44 1.35 5.01
N LEU A 116 -7.98 1.29 3.78
CA LEU A 116 -8.84 2.36 3.30
C LEU A 116 -10.09 2.44 4.20
N PRO A 117 -10.47 3.63 4.69
CA PRO A 117 -11.63 3.79 5.57
C PRO A 117 -12.96 3.73 4.79
N PHE A 118 -12.92 3.34 3.52
CA PHE A 118 -14.06 3.19 2.62
C PHE A 118 -13.81 2.01 1.68
N SER A 119 -14.89 1.39 1.21
CA SER A 119 -14.83 0.34 0.20
C SER A 119 -14.82 0.96 -1.20
N LEU A 120 -14.04 0.38 -2.11
CA LEU A 120 -14.11 0.75 -3.52
C LEU A 120 -15.40 0.19 -4.13
N LYS A 121 -16.03 0.95 -5.01
CA LYS A 121 -17.18 0.46 -5.78
C LYS A 121 -16.68 -0.61 -6.77
N SER A 122 -17.51 -1.62 -7.03
CA SER A 122 -17.20 -2.69 -8.00
C SER A 122 -16.96 -2.17 -9.43
N THR A 123 -17.44 -0.98 -9.77
CA THR A 123 -17.22 -0.32 -11.06
C THR A 123 -15.91 0.48 -11.13
N THR A 124 -15.06 0.44 -10.10
CA THR A 124 -13.78 1.15 -10.09
C THR A 124 -12.81 0.49 -11.05
N GLU A 125 -12.36 1.23 -12.06
CA GLU A 125 -11.37 0.77 -13.04
C GLU A 125 -10.00 1.41 -12.87
N SER A 126 -9.91 2.53 -12.15
CA SER A 126 -8.61 3.13 -11.85
C SER A 126 -8.59 3.84 -10.51
N LEU A 127 -7.41 3.84 -9.89
CA LEU A 127 -7.08 4.68 -8.75
C LEU A 127 -5.95 5.63 -9.11
N THR A 128 -6.04 6.84 -8.60
CA THR A 128 -4.98 7.84 -8.67
C THR A 128 -4.65 8.33 -7.27
N LEU A 129 -3.37 8.29 -6.91
CA LEU A 129 -2.84 8.84 -5.68
C LEU A 129 -2.06 10.11 -5.97
N LEU A 130 -2.24 11.11 -5.13
CA LEU A 130 -1.51 12.39 -5.15
C LEU A 130 -1.05 12.70 -3.73
N GLN A 131 0.18 13.18 -3.58
CA GLN A 131 0.63 13.73 -2.30
C GLN A 131 -0.05 15.09 -2.05
N TYR A 132 -0.40 15.36 -0.79
CA TYR A 132 -1.10 16.59 -0.38
C TYR A 132 -0.45 17.23 0.85
N MET A 133 0.89 17.23 0.90
CA MET A 133 1.70 17.61 2.07
C MET A 133 2.05 19.11 2.16
N ARG A 134 1.49 19.97 1.29
CA ARG A 134 1.81 21.42 1.21
C ARG A 134 3.29 21.74 0.97
N VAL A 135 3.98 20.84 0.29
CA VAL A 135 5.34 21.01 -0.21
C VAL A 135 5.36 20.62 -1.69
N GLU A 136 6.15 21.34 -2.48
CA GLU A 136 6.25 21.10 -3.93
C GLU A 136 6.78 19.69 -4.23
N THR A 137 7.72 19.22 -3.41
CA THR A 137 8.29 17.88 -3.53
C THR A 137 8.47 17.25 -2.15
N LEU A 138 8.01 16.02 -2.02
CA LEU A 138 8.02 15.26 -0.78
C LEU A 138 9.15 14.22 -0.81
N PRO A 139 10.31 14.49 -0.17
CA PRO A 139 11.45 13.59 -0.20
C PRO A 139 11.23 12.35 0.66
N GLY A 140 11.95 11.28 0.35
CA GLY A 140 11.99 10.04 1.14
C GLY A 140 10.80 9.12 0.90
N ILE A 141 9.89 9.44 -0.03
CA ILE A 141 8.88 8.48 -0.51
C ILE A 141 9.47 7.73 -1.71
N GLU A 142 9.55 6.41 -1.60
CA GLU A 142 10.12 5.55 -2.64
C GLU A 142 9.05 4.97 -3.56
N ALA A 143 7.89 4.64 -3.02
CA ALA A 143 6.76 4.08 -3.77
C ALA A 143 5.46 4.22 -2.98
N ALA A 144 4.33 4.18 -3.69
CA ALA A 144 3.02 3.90 -3.09
C ALA A 144 2.44 2.63 -3.72
N GLY A 145 1.60 1.92 -2.98
CA GLY A 145 0.99 0.69 -3.44
C GLY A 145 -0.48 0.57 -3.07
N ILE A 146 -1.19 -0.26 -3.81
CA ILE A 146 -2.57 -0.65 -3.52
C ILE A 146 -2.60 -2.18 -3.41
N LYS A 147 -3.23 -2.69 -2.36
CA LYS A 147 -3.44 -4.12 -2.15
C LYS A 147 -4.91 -4.40 -1.91
N VAL A 148 -5.49 -5.31 -2.67
CA VAL A 148 -6.86 -5.80 -2.49
C VAL A 148 -6.77 -7.21 -1.91
N LEU A 149 -7.36 -7.38 -0.74
CA LEU A 149 -7.47 -8.67 -0.08
C LEU A 149 -8.71 -9.42 -0.57
N GLN A 150 -8.65 -10.74 -0.47
CA GLN A 150 -9.78 -11.61 -0.77
C GLN A 150 -10.91 -11.50 0.26
#